data_AF-A4SYN0-F1
#
_entry.id   AF-A4SYN0-F1
#
_cell.length_a   1.000
_cell.length_b   1.000
_cell.length_c   1.000
_cell.angle_alpha   90.00
_cell.angle_beta   90.00
_cell.angle_gamma   90.00
#
_symmetry.space_group_name_H-M   'P 1'
#
loop_
_entity.id
_entity.type
_entity.pdbx_description
1 polymer ?
#
loop_
_entity_poly.entity_id
_entity_poly.type
_entity_poly.pdbx_seq_one_letter_code
_entity_poly.pdbx_strand_id
1 'polypeptide(L)'
;MLKKFIFAIFLGSLSLASLAQNDPNLRDRVEQRVDNRSNGGVRQDGASDRTKSVDDTKRDGSVRGITRDGFAICAGEFALCASSTCKPTGKTITVQEDGGKTSKQYPEAVCKCPVITPEIAQQNGEPLVGIAGLNEGNMKGSCRSPGAGKVWSYFSLNIKTYPQEQPDGKFMILSGPINTKNGGPTTSSGQNCSAKGPAQGSNCWSYICTIDPNRTNGVMTATCRCPYGEGVFGQKAKGDRGYITYAGSTWNDPAAACKMLPVGFPDQLLQ
;
A
#
# COMPACT_ATOMS: atom_id res chain seq x y z
N MET A 1 35.32 27.00 -59.71
CA MET A 1 35.39 28.46 -59.42
C MET A 1 34.70 28.68 -58.08
N LEU A 2 35.47 28.87 -57.00
CA LEU A 2 35.72 30.18 -56.36
C LEU A 2 34.41 30.70 -55.69
N LYS A 3 34.25 30.85 -54.38
CA LYS A 3 35.17 31.38 -53.35
C LYS A 3 34.65 31.02 -51.94
N LYS A 4 35.60 30.89 -51.02
CA LYS A 4 35.46 30.75 -49.56
C LYS A 4 34.83 32.01 -48.94
N PHE A 5 34.06 31.85 -47.87
CA PHE A 5 34.05 32.81 -46.77
C PHE A 5 34.11 32.06 -45.44
N ILE A 6 35.18 32.36 -44.73
CA ILE A 6 35.48 32.01 -43.34
C ILE A 6 35.04 33.22 -42.52
N PHE A 7 34.28 33.03 -41.46
CA PHE A 7 34.38 33.90 -40.28
C PHE A 7 34.18 33.06 -39.02
N ALA A 8 35.28 32.89 -38.30
CA ALA A 8 35.32 32.42 -36.93
C ALA A 8 35.22 33.63 -36.01
N ILE A 9 34.40 33.57 -34.97
CA ILE A 9 34.60 34.35 -33.75
C ILE A 9 34.56 33.38 -32.56
N PHE A 10 35.64 33.47 -31.81
CA PHE A 10 36.03 32.71 -30.64
C PHE A 10 35.52 33.39 -29.36
N LEU A 11 35.56 32.60 -28.27
CA LEU A 11 35.72 32.99 -26.85
C LEU A 11 34.48 33.39 -26.06
N GLY A 12 34.20 32.60 -25.02
CA GLY A 12 33.24 32.90 -23.97
C GLY A 12 32.99 31.75 -23.00
N SER A 13 34.03 31.04 -22.59
CA SER A 13 33.99 30.05 -21.51
C SER A 13 33.72 30.73 -20.16
N LEU A 14 32.59 30.42 -19.52
CA LEU A 14 32.45 30.50 -18.07
C LEU A 14 31.80 29.21 -17.57
N SER A 15 32.67 28.27 -17.20
CA SER A 15 32.36 27.13 -16.36
C SER A 15 32.20 27.63 -14.92
N LEU A 16 30.98 27.64 -14.40
CA LEU A 16 30.75 27.64 -12.95
C LEU A 16 30.43 26.21 -12.54
N ALA A 17 31.50 25.47 -12.24
CA ALA A 17 31.42 24.30 -11.38
C ALA A 17 31.24 24.79 -9.95
N SER A 18 30.02 24.77 -9.43
CA SER A 18 29.79 24.80 -7.99
C SER A 18 29.99 23.38 -7.46
N LEU A 19 31.04 23.25 -6.65
CA LEU A 19 31.35 22.05 -5.91
C LEU A 19 30.21 21.70 -4.95
N ALA A 20 29.78 20.45 -5.00
CA ALA A 20 29.07 19.80 -3.94
C ALA A 20 29.94 19.78 -2.67
N GLN A 21 29.47 20.42 -1.60
CA GLN A 21 29.84 20.02 -0.25
C GLN A 21 28.69 19.16 0.29
N ASN A 22 28.88 17.84 0.26
CA ASN A 22 28.10 16.93 1.07
C ASN A 22 28.43 17.22 2.54
N ASP A 23 27.54 17.89 3.25
CA ASP A 23 27.58 18.00 4.70
C ASP A 23 26.72 16.85 5.29
N PRO A 24 27.31 15.84 5.96
CA PRO A 24 26.59 14.70 6.49
C PRO A 24 25.78 15.01 7.77
N ASN A 25 25.71 16.25 8.25
CA ASN A 25 25.12 16.59 9.56
C ASN A 25 23.79 17.39 9.53
N LEU A 26 23.09 17.45 8.39
CA LEU A 26 21.76 18.12 8.34
C LEU A 26 20.60 17.27 8.85
N ARG A 27 20.78 15.96 9.06
CA ARG A 27 19.71 15.09 9.59
C ARG A 27 19.45 15.27 11.10
N ASP A 28 20.42 15.76 11.86
CA ASP A 28 20.27 15.89 13.33
C ASP A 28 19.77 17.27 13.79
N ARG A 29 19.59 18.24 12.88
CA ARG A 29 19.22 19.62 13.26
C ARG A 29 17.74 19.97 13.08
N VAL A 30 16.94 19.09 12.49
CA VAL A 30 15.49 19.33 12.27
C VAL A 30 14.62 18.75 13.39
N GLU A 31 15.15 17.88 14.26
CA GLU A 31 14.37 17.27 15.36
C GLU A 31 14.43 18.00 16.72
N GLN A 32 15.00 19.21 16.81
CA GLN A 32 15.16 19.93 18.10
C GLN A 32 14.48 21.31 18.20
N ARG A 33 13.46 21.61 17.40
CA ARG A 33 12.64 22.83 17.60
C ARG A 33 11.16 22.64 17.31
N VAL A 34 10.46 21.95 18.20
CA VAL A 34 9.06 22.26 18.54
C VAL A 34 8.84 21.83 19.99
N ASP A 35 9.28 22.64 20.94
CA ASP A 35 8.81 22.60 22.35
C ASP A 35 9.29 23.88 23.05
N ASN A 36 8.54 24.98 22.90
CA ASN A 36 8.37 25.98 23.96
C ASN A 36 7.37 27.10 23.59
N ARG A 37 6.52 27.42 24.58
CA ARG A 37 5.44 28.43 24.66
C ARG A 37 4.07 27.90 24.20
N SER A 38 3.02 27.89 25.03
CA SER A 38 2.65 28.94 25.99
C SER A 38 2.14 28.41 27.32
N ASN A 39 2.63 29.04 28.39
CA ASN A 39 2.05 29.12 29.71
C ASN A 39 0.63 29.73 29.64
N GLY A 40 -0.28 29.20 30.43
CA GLY A 40 -1.60 29.76 30.71
C GLY A 40 -2.21 28.99 31.88
N GLY A 41 -1.82 29.35 33.10
CA GLY A 41 -2.24 28.67 34.31
C GLY A 41 -3.66 29.04 34.73
N VAL A 42 -4.35 28.07 35.34
CA VAL A 42 -5.31 28.27 36.43
C VAL A 42 -5.17 27.07 37.38
N ARG A 43 -4.94 27.38 38.67
CA ARG A 43 -4.96 26.44 39.81
C ARG A 43 -6.41 26.12 40.18
N GLN A 44 -6.72 24.87 40.53
CA GLN A 44 -7.34 24.54 41.84
C GLN A 44 -7.49 23.02 42.06
N ASP A 45 -6.73 22.55 43.05
CA ASP A 45 -7.06 21.67 44.19
C ASP A 45 -8.11 20.55 44.06
N GLY A 46 -7.75 19.34 44.51
CA GLY A 46 -8.73 18.35 44.96
C GLY A 46 -8.32 16.88 44.96
N ALA A 47 -7.59 16.47 46.01
CA ALA A 47 -7.72 15.20 46.73
C ALA A 47 -7.67 13.82 46.00
N SER A 48 -6.63 13.05 46.38
CA SER A 48 -6.63 11.61 46.73
C SER A 48 -7.21 10.57 45.76
N ASP A 49 -6.36 9.66 45.27
CA ASP A 49 -6.31 8.29 45.83
C ASP A 49 -5.03 7.52 45.46
N ARG A 50 -4.64 6.62 46.36
CA ARG A 50 -3.53 5.66 46.28
C ARG A 50 -3.83 4.65 45.13
N THR A 51 -2.89 4.06 44.40
CA THR A 51 -2.02 2.97 44.88
C THR A 51 -1.21 2.37 43.70
N LYS A 52 0.06 2.03 43.97
CA LYS A 52 0.93 1.02 43.33
C LYS A 52 1.43 1.21 41.88
N SER A 53 2.66 1.73 41.84
CA SER A 53 3.76 1.30 40.98
C SER A 53 3.86 -0.23 40.88
N VAL A 54 3.86 -0.74 39.65
CA VAL A 54 4.66 -1.90 39.24
C VAL A 54 5.40 -1.48 37.98
N ASP A 55 6.70 -1.29 38.17
CA ASP A 55 7.72 -1.14 37.15
C ASP A 55 7.86 -2.45 36.38
N ASP A 56 7.76 -2.39 35.06
CA ASP A 56 8.40 -3.37 34.17
C ASP A 56 8.82 -2.63 32.89
N THR A 57 9.95 -1.96 33.02
CA THR A 57 10.75 -1.47 31.91
C THR A 57 11.32 -2.65 31.11
N LYS A 58 10.68 -2.98 29.97
CA LYS A 58 11.37 -3.61 28.84
C LYS A 58 11.16 -2.79 27.56
N ARG A 59 12.24 -2.12 27.18
CA ARG A 59 12.48 -1.51 25.87
C ARG A 59 12.43 -2.60 24.79
N ASP A 60 11.57 -2.42 23.78
CA ASP A 60 11.98 -2.54 22.38
C ASP A 60 10.96 -1.90 21.42
N GLY A 61 11.45 -1.04 20.52
CA GLY A 61 10.83 -0.66 19.23
C GLY A 61 9.34 -0.30 19.13
N SER A 62 8.81 0.60 19.97
CA SER A 62 7.43 1.10 19.89
C SER A 62 7.05 1.60 18.48
N VAL A 63 6.35 0.74 17.73
CA VAL A 63 5.55 1.12 16.57
C VAL A 63 4.44 2.02 17.08
N ARG A 64 4.44 3.29 16.67
CA ARG A 64 3.33 4.21 16.96
C ARG A 64 2.04 3.64 16.36
N GLY A 65 1.14 3.19 17.24
CA GLY A 65 -0.28 2.97 16.93
C GLY A 65 -0.69 1.53 16.68
N ILE A 66 -0.63 0.69 17.71
CA ILE A 66 -1.58 -0.44 17.82
C ILE A 66 -2.88 0.19 18.29
N THR A 67 -3.87 0.33 17.41
CA THR A 67 -5.23 0.68 17.86
C THR A 67 -5.81 -0.54 18.60
N ARG A 68 -6.82 -0.31 19.45
CA ARG A 68 -7.53 -1.38 20.19
C ARG A 68 -8.11 -2.48 19.27
N ASP A 69 -8.18 -2.21 17.97
CA ASP A 69 -8.84 -3.03 16.95
C ASP A 69 -7.87 -3.88 16.12
N GLY A 70 -6.58 -3.95 16.50
CA GLY A 70 -5.60 -4.82 15.82
C GLY A 70 -5.10 -4.28 14.48
N PHE A 71 -5.40 -3.03 14.12
CA PHE A 71 -4.80 -2.37 12.96
C PHE A 71 -3.54 -1.59 13.32
N ALA A 72 -2.64 -1.48 12.35
CA ALA A 72 -1.47 -0.62 12.45
C ALA A 72 -1.09 0.00 11.10
N ILE A 73 -0.37 1.12 11.18
CA ILE A 73 0.33 1.71 10.04
C ILE A 73 1.68 1.00 9.91
N CYS A 74 1.87 0.31 8.79
CA CYS A 74 3.08 -0.42 8.48
C CYS A 74 3.90 0.34 7.44
N ALA A 75 5.15 0.66 7.78
CA ALA A 75 6.09 1.31 6.88
C ALA A 75 6.85 0.29 6.01
N GLY A 76 7.31 0.75 4.85
CA GLY A 76 8.11 -0.03 3.91
C GLY A 76 7.32 -0.47 2.68
N GLU A 77 7.99 -1.16 1.76
CA GLU A 77 7.35 -1.65 0.53
C GLU A 77 6.25 -2.66 0.83
N PHE A 78 5.16 -2.58 0.06
CA PHE A 78 4.02 -3.47 0.23
C PHE A 78 3.32 -3.75 -1.10
N ALA A 79 2.64 -4.89 -1.18
CA ALA A 79 1.78 -5.21 -2.31
C ALA A 79 0.43 -4.47 -2.16
N LEU A 80 0.06 -3.64 -3.12
CA LEU A 80 -1.25 -2.97 -3.15
C LEU A 80 -2.16 -3.67 -4.14
N CYS A 81 -2.92 -4.66 -3.67
CA CYS A 81 -3.77 -5.48 -4.53
C CYS A 81 -5.05 -4.79 -5.02
N ALA A 82 -5.25 -3.50 -4.72
CA ALA A 82 -6.51 -2.78 -4.98
C ALA A 82 -6.88 -2.71 -6.48
N SER A 83 -5.88 -2.69 -7.36
CA SER A 83 -6.06 -2.65 -8.82
C SER A 83 -6.11 -4.02 -9.49
N SER A 84 -6.11 -5.10 -8.70
CA SER A 84 -5.94 -6.46 -9.21
C SER A 84 -7.25 -7.24 -9.28
N THR A 85 -7.35 -8.03 -10.33
CA THR A 85 -8.23 -9.18 -10.48
C THR A 85 -7.50 -10.46 -10.08
N CYS A 86 -8.26 -11.51 -9.81
CA CYS A 86 -7.71 -12.75 -9.29
C CYS A 86 -8.24 -13.96 -10.06
N LYS A 87 -7.51 -15.08 -9.97
CA LYS A 87 -7.90 -16.33 -10.60
C LYS A 87 -8.13 -17.40 -9.53
N PRO A 88 -9.24 -18.16 -9.58
CA PRO A 88 -9.42 -19.30 -8.68
C PRO A 88 -8.27 -20.28 -8.85
N THR A 89 -7.78 -20.81 -7.74
CA THR A 89 -6.72 -21.84 -7.76
C THR A 89 -7.27 -23.26 -7.71
N GLY A 90 -8.57 -23.42 -7.37
CA GLY A 90 -9.19 -24.71 -7.04
C GLY A 90 -8.83 -25.26 -5.67
N LYS A 91 -8.04 -24.53 -4.87
CA LYS A 91 -7.63 -24.90 -3.51
C LYS A 91 -8.41 -24.10 -2.47
N THR A 92 -8.17 -24.42 -1.20
CA THR A 92 -8.63 -23.63 -0.06
C THR A 92 -7.44 -22.98 0.66
N ILE A 93 -7.71 -21.88 1.34
CA ILE A 93 -6.78 -21.15 2.20
C ILE A 93 -7.38 -21.03 3.61
N THR A 94 -6.55 -21.21 4.62
CA THR A 94 -6.92 -20.97 6.02
C THR A 94 -6.77 -19.50 6.35
N VAL A 95 -7.86 -18.91 6.81
CA VAL A 95 -7.98 -17.51 7.21
C VAL A 95 -8.14 -17.45 8.72
N GLN A 96 -7.42 -16.52 9.36
CA GLN A 96 -7.61 -16.20 10.77
C GLN A 96 -8.85 -15.32 10.94
N GLU A 97 -9.69 -15.67 11.91
CA GLU A 97 -10.92 -14.94 12.27
C GLU A 97 -10.79 -14.46 13.74
N ASP A 98 -11.59 -13.45 14.10
CA ASP A 98 -11.71 -12.91 15.46
C ASP A 98 -10.37 -12.45 16.08
N GLY A 99 -9.52 -11.81 15.26
CA GLY A 99 -8.19 -11.38 15.66
C GLY A 99 -7.23 -12.53 15.96
N GLY A 100 -7.33 -13.62 15.20
CA GLY A 100 -6.46 -14.80 15.30
C GLY A 100 -6.88 -15.83 16.36
N LYS A 101 -8.11 -15.74 16.88
CA LYS A 101 -8.63 -16.69 17.88
C LYS A 101 -9.23 -17.93 17.24
N THR A 102 -9.82 -17.77 16.07
CA THR A 102 -10.48 -18.83 15.31
C THR A 102 -9.89 -18.87 13.91
N SER A 103 -10.15 -19.95 13.17
CA SER A 103 -9.73 -20.02 11.77
C SER A 103 -10.75 -20.78 10.93
N LYS A 104 -10.81 -20.44 9.65
CA LYS A 104 -11.76 -21.03 8.72
C LYS A 104 -11.15 -21.19 7.33
N GLN A 105 -11.70 -22.13 6.57
CA GLN A 105 -11.30 -22.35 5.20
C GLN A 105 -12.18 -21.57 4.24
N TYR A 106 -11.53 -20.87 3.32
CA TYR A 106 -12.16 -20.19 2.20
C TYR A 106 -11.56 -20.69 0.89
N PRO A 107 -12.30 -20.62 -0.23
CA PRO A 107 -11.72 -20.84 -1.54
C PRO A 107 -10.55 -19.88 -1.80
N GLU A 108 -9.46 -20.40 -2.37
CA GLU A 108 -8.23 -19.63 -2.63
C GLU A 108 -8.23 -19.09 -4.07
N ALA A 109 -7.94 -17.80 -4.20
CA ALA A 109 -7.57 -17.15 -5.44
C ALA A 109 -6.10 -16.70 -5.42
N VAL A 110 -5.52 -16.61 -6.61
CA VAL A 110 -4.19 -16.02 -6.82
C VAL A 110 -4.34 -14.69 -7.54
N CYS A 111 -3.72 -13.66 -6.99
CA CYS A 111 -3.76 -12.30 -7.51
C CYS A 111 -2.32 -11.84 -7.74
N LYS A 112 -2.08 -11.12 -8.83
CA LYS A 112 -0.81 -10.42 -9.04
C LYS A 112 -1.04 -8.96 -8.67
N CYS A 113 -0.23 -8.42 -7.77
CA CYS A 113 -0.40 -7.09 -7.22
C CYS A 113 0.82 -6.22 -7.51
N PRO A 114 0.67 -4.92 -7.82
CA PRO A 114 1.80 -4.02 -7.89
C PRO A 114 2.42 -3.84 -6.50
N VAL A 115 3.74 -3.76 -6.45
CA VAL A 115 4.47 -3.38 -5.24
C VAL A 115 4.59 -1.86 -5.22
N ILE A 116 4.14 -1.24 -4.13
CA ILE A 116 4.36 0.19 -3.89
C ILE A 116 5.77 0.35 -3.38
N THR A 117 6.60 0.96 -4.23
CA THR A 117 8.01 1.24 -3.96
C THR A 117 8.18 2.68 -3.45
N PRO A 118 9.37 3.05 -2.93
CA PRO A 118 9.66 4.44 -2.56
C PRO A 118 9.41 5.44 -3.69
N GLU A 119 9.68 5.05 -4.94
CA GLU A 119 9.46 5.92 -6.10
C GLU A 119 7.97 6.20 -6.32
N ILE A 120 7.11 5.19 -6.20
CA ILE A 120 5.64 5.37 -6.34
C ILE A 120 5.12 6.24 -5.19
N ALA A 121 5.59 6.03 -3.96
CA ALA A 121 5.21 6.86 -2.82
C ALA A 121 5.64 8.32 -3.00
N GLN A 122 6.88 8.55 -3.43
CA GLN A 122 7.41 9.88 -3.73
C GLN A 122 6.62 10.57 -4.85
N GLN A 123 6.25 9.85 -5.91
CA GLN A 123 5.41 10.38 -6.99
C GLN A 123 4.02 10.80 -6.49
N ASN A 124 3.47 10.12 -5.48
CA ASN A 124 2.22 10.54 -4.84
C ASN A 124 2.42 11.70 -3.84
N GLY A 125 3.66 12.05 -3.48
CA GLY A 125 3.94 13.03 -2.41
C GLY A 125 3.61 12.50 -1.01
N GLU A 126 3.61 11.19 -0.84
CA GLU A 126 3.09 10.51 0.36
C GLU A 126 4.16 9.63 1.01
N PRO A 127 4.06 9.36 2.33
CA PRO A 127 4.95 8.41 2.98
C PRO A 127 4.70 6.98 2.47
N LEU A 128 5.76 6.17 2.42
CA LEU A 128 5.70 4.75 2.06
C LEU A 128 5.13 3.93 3.23
N VAL A 129 3.83 4.02 3.42
CA VAL A 129 3.08 3.35 4.49
C VAL A 129 1.76 2.77 3.97
N GLY A 130 1.34 1.66 4.56
CA GLY A 130 0.04 1.04 4.36
C GLY A 130 -0.62 0.70 5.69
N ILE A 131 -1.92 0.42 5.65
CA ILE A 131 -2.73 -0.02 6.78
C ILE A 131 -2.85 -1.54 6.70
N ALA A 132 -2.58 -2.20 7.82
CA ALA A 132 -2.68 -3.65 7.96
C ALA A 132 -3.48 -4.01 9.21
N GLY A 133 -4.32 -5.05 9.11
CA GLY A 133 -4.84 -5.76 10.26
C GLY A 133 -3.79 -6.76 10.73
N LEU A 134 -3.09 -6.46 11.84
CA LEU A 134 -1.94 -7.24 12.30
C LEU A 134 -2.30 -8.67 12.71
N ASN A 135 -3.56 -8.93 13.05
CA ASN A 135 -4.06 -10.25 13.42
C ASN A 135 -5.06 -10.81 12.40
N GLU A 136 -5.17 -10.17 11.24
CA GLU A 136 -6.05 -10.56 10.15
C GLU A 136 -5.26 -11.21 9.02
N GLY A 137 -5.97 -11.91 8.14
CA GLY A 137 -5.36 -12.65 7.05
C GLY A 137 -4.38 -13.72 7.55
N ASN A 138 -3.10 -13.57 7.21
CA ASN A 138 -2.04 -14.43 7.74
C ASN A 138 -0.87 -13.68 8.40
N MET A 139 -1.10 -12.41 8.77
CA MET A 139 -0.22 -11.68 9.66
C MET A 139 -0.25 -12.25 11.08
N LYS A 140 0.83 -12.02 11.84
CA LYS A 140 1.02 -12.53 13.21
C LYS A 140 1.46 -11.42 14.17
N GLY A 141 0.65 -10.38 14.27
CA GLY A 141 0.81 -9.29 15.25
C GLY A 141 1.90 -8.28 14.92
N SER A 142 2.44 -8.23 13.70
CA SER A 142 3.57 -7.34 13.39
C SER A 142 3.65 -6.90 11.93
N CYS A 143 4.05 -5.64 11.73
CA CYS A 143 4.44 -5.06 10.44
C CYS A 143 5.82 -5.52 9.94
N ARG A 144 6.56 -6.33 10.73
CA ARG A 144 7.91 -6.76 10.37
C ARG A 144 7.91 -7.45 9.01
N SER A 145 8.91 -7.12 8.18
CA SER A 145 9.09 -7.74 6.86
C SER A 145 8.98 -9.28 6.94
N PRO A 146 8.26 -9.93 6.01
CA PRO A 146 8.05 -11.37 6.01
C PRO A 146 9.27 -12.18 5.53
N GLY A 147 10.41 -11.53 5.30
CA GLY A 147 11.67 -12.13 4.86
C GLY A 147 12.03 -11.79 3.41
N ALA A 148 13.22 -12.23 2.99
CA ALA A 148 13.75 -11.94 1.66
C ALA A 148 12.81 -12.46 0.55
N GLY A 149 12.60 -11.64 -0.49
CA GLY A 149 11.73 -11.96 -1.63
C GLY A 149 10.24 -11.95 -1.31
N LYS A 150 9.83 -11.45 -0.15
CA LYS A 150 8.43 -11.40 0.28
C LYS A 150 8.05 -10.00 0.74
N VAL A 151 6.78 -9.66 0.55
CA VAL A 151 6.16 -8.43 1.05
C VAL A 151 4.81 -8.76 1.67
N TRP A 152 4.34 -7.89 2.55
CA TRP A 152 2.97 -7.93 2.99
C TRP A 152 2.08 -7.15 2.03
N SER A 153 0.82 -7.54 1.91
CA SER A 153 -0.19 -6.76 1.21
C SER A 153 -0.94 -5.83 2.15
N TYR A 154 -0.92 -4.54 1.82
CA TYR A 154 -1.58 -3.50 2.59
C TYR A 154 -2.51 -2.68 1.71
N PHE A 155 -3.45 -2.00 2.34
CA PHE A 155 -4.18 -0.93 1.69
C PHE A 155 -3.57 0.42 2.06
N SER A 156 -3.60 1.40 1.15
CA SER A 156 -3.21 2.77 1.47
C SER A 156 -4.29 3.74 1.03
N LEU A 157 -4.75 4.57 1.96
CA LEU A 157 -5.69 5.65 1.66
C LEU A 157 -5.01 6.83 0.98
N ASN A 158 -3.69 6.95 1.09
CA ASN A 158 -2.93 8.11 0.61
C ASN A 158 -2.36 7.89 -0.80
N ILE A 159 -1.97 6.66 -1.12
CA ILE A 159 -1.47 6.32 -2.46
C ILE A 159 -2.66 6.22 -3.42
N LYS A 160 -2.96 7.31 -4.13
CA LYS A 160 -4.08 7.39 -5.09
C LYS A 160 -3.69 6.98 -6.50
N THR A 161 -2.41 7.06 -6.83
CA THR A 161 -1.89 6.81 -8.17
C THR A 161 -0.91 5.64 -8.13
N TYR A 162 -1.27 4.54 -8.79
CA TYR A 162 -0.49 3.30 -8.79
C TYR A 162 -0.79 2.47 -10.04
N PRO A 163 0.09 1.52 -10.43
CA PRO A 163 -0.14 0.67 -11.59
C PRO A 163 -1.49 -0.03 -11.55
N GLN A 164 -2.23 0.04 -12.66
CA GLN A 164 -3.51 -0.65 -12.83
C GLN A 164 -3.32 -1.90 -13.68
N GLU A 165 -3.88 -3.02 -13.24
CA GLU A 165 -3.95 -4.22 -14.08
C GLU A 165 -4.83 -3.94 -15.31
N GLN A 166 -4.47 -4.51 -16.44
CA GLN A 166 -5.19 -4.46 -17.72
C GLN A 166 -5.87 -5.80 -18.01
N PRO A 167 -6.85 -5.86 -18.93
CA PRO A 167 -7.57 -7.10 -19.22
C PRO A 167 -6.68 -8.29 -19.66
N ASP A 168 -5.48 -8.01 -20.17
CA ASP A 168 -4.49 -9.04 -20.57
C ASP A 168 -3.62 -9.55 -19.40
N GLY A 169 -3.89 -9.08 -18.16
CA GLY A 169 -3.15 -9.43 -16.95
C GLY A 169 -1.80 -8.72 -16.80
N LYS A 170 -1.49 -7.75 -17.67
CA LYS A 170 -0.33 -6.88 -17.50
C LYS A 170 -0.70 -5.64 -16.70
N PHE A 171 0.30 -4.93 -16.21
CA PHE A 171 0.12 -3.62 -15.60
C PHE A 171 0.43 -2.52 -16.61
N MET A 172 -0.26 -1.39 -16.49
CA MET A 172 0.13 -0.18 -17.21
C MET A 172 1.58 0.18 -16.86
N ILE A 173 2.33 0.65 -17.85
CA ILE A 173 3.73 1.00 -17.67
C ILE A 173 3.84 2.13 -16.63
N LEU A 174 4.97 2.18 -15.93
CA LEU A 174 5.40 3.34 -15.14
C LEU A 174 6.34 4.23 -15.96
N SER A 175 6.05 4.47 -17.24
CA SER A 175 6.93 5.25 -18.11
C SER A 175 6.28 6.58 -18.44
N GLY A 176 6.35 7.50 -17.48
CA GLY A 176 5.95 8.88 -17.68
C GLY A 176 5.45 9.56 -16.41
N PRO A 177 5.27 10.89 -16.45
CA PRO A 177 4.57 11.62 -15.41
C PRO A 177 3.19 11.00 -15.14
N ILE A 178 2.76 11.08 -13.88
CA ILE A 178 1.39 10.76 -13.46
C ILE A 178 0.40 11.48 -14.40
N ASN A 179 -0.67 10.78 -14.82
CA ASN A 179 -1.73 11.29 -15.71
C ASN A 179 -1.38 11.47 -17.21
N THR A 180 -0.40 10.75 -17.75
CA THR A 180 -0.19 10.71 -19.20
C THR A 180 -1.04 9.62 -19.86
N LYS A 181 -1.71 9.96 -20.98
CA LYS A 181 -2.54 9.04 -21.79
C LYS A 181 -1.79 7.79 -22.31
N ASN A 182 -0.46 7.75 -22.18
CA ASN A 182 0.43 6.75 -22.78
C ASN A 182 1.18 5.87 -21.76
N GLY A 183 0.58 5.58 -20.60
CA GLY A 183 1.10 4.55 -19.69
C GLY A 183 1.98 5.08 -18.57
N GLY A 184 1.45 6.00 -17.77
CA GLY A 184 1.88 6.25 -16.39
C GLY A 184 0.86 5.69 -15.38
N PRO A 185 1.19 5.64 -14.08
CA PRO A 185 0.21 5.31 -13.06
C PRO A 185 -0.92 6.36 -13.11
N THR A 186 -2.17 5.90 -13.00
CA THR A 186 -3.36 6.76 -13.04
C THR A 186 -3.99 6.83 -11.65
N THR A 187 -4.66 7.94 -11.37
CA THR A 187 -5.55 8.02 -10.21
C THR A 187 -6.59 6.91 -10.29
N SER A 188 -6.62 6.03 -9.28
CA SER A 188 -7.59 4.94 -9.23
C SER A 188 -9.00 5.47 -9.00
N SER A 189 -9.97 4.98 -9.77
CA SER A 189 -11.40 5.22 -9.56
C SER A 189 -12.07 3.96 -9.03
N GLY A 190 -12.87 4.09 -7.98
CA GLY A 190 -13.63 2.98 -7.41
C GLY A 190 -14.87 2.68 -8.23
N GLN A 191 -15.26 1.41 -8.28
CA GLN A 191 -16.53 0.95 -8.85
C GLN A 191 -17.22 -0.04 -7.93
N ASN A 192 -18.55 -0.08 -7.98
CA ASN A 192 -19.35 -1.02 -7.19
C ASN A 192 -19.56 -2.32 -7.97
N CYS A 193 -19.15 -3.43 -7.39
CA CYS A 193 -19.47 -4.78 -7.86
C CYS A 193 -20.59 -5.38 -7.01
N SER A 194 -21.43 -6.22 -7.63
CA SER A 194 -22.43 -7.03 -6.92
C SER A 194 -21.75 -8.23 -6.26
N ALA A 195 -22.03 -8.53 -4.98
CA ALA A 195 -21.64 -9.82 -4.39
C ALA A 195 -22.64 -10.96 -4.69
N LYS A 196 -23.72 -10.69 -5.44
CA LYS A 196 -24.67 -11.72 -5.86
C LYS A 196 -24.11 -12.57 -7.01
N GLY A 197 -24.25 -13.89 -6.89
CA GLY A 197 -23.84 -14.86 -7.92
C GLY A 197 -22.35 -15.25 -7.81
N PRO A 198 -21.71 -15.66 -8.91
CA PRO A 198 -20.29 -16.10 -8.90
C PRO A 198 -19.29 -14.95 -8.72
N ALA A 199 -19.75 -13.69 -8.71
CA ALA A 199 -18.95 -12.47 -8.65
C ALA A 199 -18.55 -12.10 -7.21
N GLN A 200 -17.88 -13.02 -6.50
CA GLN A 200 -17.36 -12.74 -5.16
C GLN A 200 -16.08 -11.91 -5.24
N GLY A 201 -15.92 -10.96 -4.34
CA GLY A 201 -14.67 -10.22 -4.19
C GLY A 201 -13.59 -11.08 -3.52
N SER A 202 -12.33 -10.79 -3.84
CA SER A 202 -11.17 -11.34 -3.12
C SER A 202 -10.73 -10.39 -2.01
N ASN A 203 -10.29 -10.93 -0.88
CA ASN A 203 -9.64 -10.13 0.17
C ASN A 203 -8.15 -10.45 0.19
N CYS A 204 -7.34 -9.47 -0.19
CA CYS A 204 -5.90 -9.60 -0.18
C CYS A 204 -5.24 -8.69 0.86
N TRP A 205 -5.91 -8.30 1.94
CA TRP A 205 -5.33 -7.39 2.95
C TRP A 205 -4.72 -8.19 4.10
N SER A 206 -3.50 -7.84 4.51
CA SER A 206 -2.74 -8.56 5.55
C SER A 206 -2.32 -9.99 5.14
N TYR A 207 -2.00 -10.19 3.85
CA TYR A 207 -1.50 -11.46 3.34
C TYR A 207 -0.05 -11.37 2.90
N ILE A 208 0.71 -12.44 3.15
CA ILE A 208 2.06 -12.60 2.62
C ILE A 208 2.02 -12.80 1.11
N CYS A 209 2.83 -12.04 0.40
CA CYS A 209 3.00 -12.14 -1.04
C CYS A 209 4.45 -12.44 -1.40
N THR A 210 4.66 -13.14 -2.51
CA THR A 210 5.99 -13.41 -3.06
C THR A 210 6.28 -12.39 -4.14
N ILE A 211 7.39 -11.66 -4.04
CA ILE A 211 7.82 -10.74 -5.10
C ILE A 211 8.11 -11.57 -6.35
N ASP A 212 7.54 -11.16 -7.48
CA ASP A 212 7.80 -11.82 -8.75
C ASP A 212 9.23 -11.53 -9.21
N PRO A 213 9.99 -12.54 -9.69
CA PRO A 213 11.38 -12.36 -10.10
C PRO A 213 11.50 -11.45 -11.34
N ASN A 214 10.45 -11.38 -12.15
CA ASN A 214 10.40 -10.57 -13.37
C ASN A 214 9.36 -9.48 -13.23
N ARG A 215 9.70 -8.27 -13.67
CA ARG A 215 8.77 -7.15 -13.76
C ARG A 215 7.70 -7.43 -14.82
N THR A 216 6.47 -7.06 -14.52
CA THR A 216 5.37 -7.11 -15.49
C THR A 216 5.27 -5.74 -16.16
N ASN A 217 5.74 -5.63 -17.41
CA ASN A 217 5.69 -4.36 -18.16
C ASN A 217 6.38 -3.19 -17.43
N GLY A 218 7.55 -3.44 -16.82
CA GLY A 218 8.31 -2.46 -16.02
C GLY A 218 7.85 -2.31 -14.57
N VAL A 219 6.69 -2.85 -14.21
CA VAL A 219 6.13 -2.79 -12.85
C VAL A 219 6.66 -3.94 -12.00
N MET A 220 7.15 -3.61 -10.81
CA MET A 220 7.44 -4.61 -9.78
C MET A 220 6.13 -5.17 -9.25
N THR A 221 5.96 -6.48 -9.33
CA THR A 221 4.73 -7.17 -8.91
C THR A 221 5.04 -8.22 -7.86
N ALA A 222 4.02 -8.57 -7.08
CA ALA A 222 4.05 -9.67 -6.14
C ALA A 222 2.82 -10.56 -6.36
N THR A 223 3.02 -11.87 -6.30
CA THR A 223 1.94 -12.85 -6.35
C THR A 223 1.45 -13.12 -4.92
N CYS A 224 0.17 -12.84 -4.68
CA CYS A 224 -0.52 -13.04 -3.41
C CYS A 224 -1.53 -14.18 -3.52
N ARG A 225 -1.65 -14.99 -2.47
CA ARG A 225 -2.73 -15.98 -2.32
C ARG A 225 -3.72 -15.43 -1.30
N CYS A 226 -4.98 -15.37 -1.70
CA CYS A 226 -6.02 -14.64 -1.00
C CYS A 226 -7.30 -15.47 -0.96
N PRO A 227 -8.12 -15.39 0.10
CA PRO A 227 -9.46 -15.92 0.06
C PRO A 227 -10.36 -15.08 -0.85
N TYR A 228 -11.43 -15.70 -1.35
CA TYR A 228 -12.58 -14.99 -1.91
C TYR A 228 -13.88 -15.41 -1.22
N GLY A 229 -14.82 -14.47 -1.15
CA GLY A 229 -16.04 -14.63 -0.34
C GLY A 229 -15.82 -14.48 1.18
N GLU A 230 -14.69 -13.89 1.56
CA GLU A 230 -14.29 -13.58 2.94
C GLU A 230 -14.23 -12.05 3.14
N GLY A 231 -14.51 -11.65 4.37
CA GLY A 231 -14.55 -10.31 4.91
C GLY A 231 -13.19 -9.90 5.49
N VAL A 232 -12.97 -8.62 5.82
CA VAL A 232 -11.63 -8.14 6.24
C VAL A 232 -11.17 -8.71 7.57
N PHE A 233 -12.11 -9.10 8.44
CA PHE A 233 -11.83 -9.74 9.73
C PHE A 233 -12.00 -11.27 9.66
N GLY A 234 -11.88 -11.83 8.46
CA GLY A 234 -11.98 -13.26 8.20
C GLY A 234 -13.39 -13.81 8.07
N GLN A 235 -14.43 -13.08 8.48
CA GLN A 235 -15.83 -13.53 8.46
C GLN A 235 -16.34 -13.76 7.03
N LYS A 236 -17.39 -14.56 6.84
CA LYS A 236 -17.96 -14.76 5.50
C LYS A 236 -18.57 -13.45 4.96
N ALA A 237 -18.20 -13.06 3.74
CA ALA A 237 -18.77 -11.89 3.08
C ALA A 237 -20.29 -12.08 2.85
N LYS A 238 -21.08 -11.02 3.05
CA LYS A 238 -22.53 -11.06 2.80
C LYS A 238 -22.83 -11.03 1.30
N GLY A 239 -23.38 -12.12 0.78
CA GLY A 239 -23.60 -12.32 -0.66
C GLY A 239 -24.73 -11.48 -1.28
N ASP A 240 -25.43 -10.68 -0.51
CA ASP A 240 -26.52 -9.80 -0.96
C ASP A 240 -26.11 -8.33 -1.11
N ARG A 241 -24.89 -7.97 -0.67
CA ARG A 241 -24.40 -6.58 -0.66
C ARG A 241 -23.33 -6.34 -1.71
N GLY A 242 -23.32 -5.15 -2.32
CA GLY A 242 -22.22 -4.78 -3.22
C GLY A 242 -20.94 -4.47 -2.45
N TYR A 243 -19.82 -4.43 -3.16
CA TYR A 243 -18.52 -4.00 -2.63
C TYR A 243 -17.80 -3.12 -3.65
N ILE A 244 -16.95 -2.21 -3.17
CA ILE A 244 -16.12 -1.34 -3.96
C ILE A 244 -14.85 -2.09 -4.33
N THR A 245 -14.42 -1.95 -5.59
CA THR A 245 -13.08 -2.33 -6.04
C THR A 245 -12.47 -1.19 -6.85
N TYR A 246 -11.15 -1.13 -6.88
CA TYR A 246 -10.40 -0.26 -7.80
C TYR A 246 -9.85 -1.02 -9.00
N ALA A 247 -10.01 -2.35 -9.05
CA ALA A 247 -9.66 -3.16 -10.20
C ALA A 247 -10.48 -2.73 -11.41
N GLY A 248 -9.89 -2.75 -12.60
CA GLY A 248 -10.58 -2.34 -13.82
C GLY A 248 -10.80 -0.83 -13.99
N SER A 249 -10.30 0.01 -13.09
CA SER A 249 -10.53 1.47 -13.12
C SER A 249 -10.09 2.17 -14.42
N THR A 250 -9.21 1.53 -15.19
CA THR A 250 -8.69 2.02 -16.47
C THR A 250 -9.10 1.18 -17.66
N TRP A 251 -9.96 0.17 -17.46
CA TRP A 251 -10.46 -0.65 -18.55
C TRP A 251 -11.49 0.12 -19.36
N ASN A 252 -11.62 -0.21 -20.64
CA ASN A 252 -12.68 0.33 -21.49
C ASN A 252 -14.08 -0.01 -20.95
N ASP A 253 -14.22 -1.21 -20.35
CA ASP A 253 -15.38 -1.63 -19.57
C ASP A 253 -14.94 -1.99 -18.15
N PRO A 254 -15.02 -1.05 -17.19
CA PRO A 254 -14.65 -1.31 -15.80
C PRO A 254 -15.44 -2.47 -15.19
N ALA A 255 -16.73 -2.60 -15.54
CA ALA A 255 -17.61 -3.62 -14.95
C ALA A 255 -17.22 -5.05 -15.33
N ALA A 256 -16.42 -5.24 -16.38
CA ALA A 256 -15.84 -6.54 -16.70
C ALA A 256 -14.94 -7.07 -15.57
N ALA A 257 -14.25 -6.20 -14.82
CA ALA A 257 -13.41 -6.61 -13.69
C ALA A 257 -14.23 -7.25 -12.56
N CYS A 258 -15.49 -6.84 -12.37
CA CYS A 258 -16.41 -7.46 -11.40
C CYS A 258 -16.67 -8.95 -11.64
N LYS A 259 -16.37 -9.46 -12.84
CA LYS A 259 -16.52 -10.88 -13.20
C LYS A 259 -15.23 -11.68 -13.01
N MET A 260 -14.15 -11.05 -12.54
CA MET A 260 -12.81 -11.62 -12.47
C MET A 260 -12.24 -11.64 -11.04
N LEU A 261 -13.09 -11.93 -10.05
CA LEU A 261 -12.73 -11.98 -8.62
C LEU A 261 -11.87 -10.76 -8.19
N PRO A 262 -12.33 -9.52 -8.44
CA PRO A 262 -11.53 -8.35 -8.14
C PRO A 262 -11.30 -8.22 -6.64
N VAL A 263 -10.17 -7.62 -6.27
CA VAL A 263 -9.87 -7.37 -4.86
C VAL A 263 -10.76 -6.24 -4.34
N GLY A 264 -11.49 -6.53 -3.26
CA GLY A 264 -12.44 -5.58 -2.65
C GLY A 264 -11.76 -4.58 -1.72
N PHE A 265 -12.37 -3.42 -1.54
CA PHE A 265 -11.94 -2.40 -0.58
C PHE A 265 -12.05 -2.93 0.87
N PRO A 266 -11.08 -2.64 1.76
CA PRO A 266 -11.05 -3.19 3.11
C PRO A 266 -12.32 -2.95 3.94
N ASP A 267 -12.89 -1.76 3.90
CA ASP A 267 -14.00 -1.34 4.78
C ASP A 267 -15.34 -2.03 4.48
N GLN A 268 -15.54 -2.50 3.25
CA GLN A 268 -16.84 -3.07 2.83
C GLN A 268 -16.89 -4.59 2.94
N LEU A 269 -15.74 -5.19 3.23
CA LEU A 269 -15.63 -6.57 3.67
C LEU A 269 -15.96 -6.72 5.17
N LEU A 270 -16.38 -5.64 5.84
CA LEU A 270 -16.76 -5.62 7.26
C LEU A 270 -18.25 -5.81 7.52
N GLN A 271 -19.10 -5.67 6.50
CA GLN A 271 -20.54 -5.41 6.69
C GLN A 271 -21.45 -6.59 6.42
#